data_AF-A0A6I3XCP6-F1
#
_entry.id   AF-A0A6I3XCP6-F1
#
_cell.length_a   1.000
_cell.length_b   1.000
_cell.length_c   1.000
_cell.angle_alpha   90.00
_cell.angle_beta   90.00
_cell.angle_gamma   90.00
#
_symmetry.space_group_name_H-M   'P 1'
#
loop_
_entity.id
_entity.type
_entity.pdbx_description
1 polymer ?
#
loop_
_entity_poly.entity_id
_entity_poly.type
_entity_poly.pdbx_seq_one_letter_code
_entity_poly.pdbx_strand_id
1 'polypeptide(L)'
;MRTALAGLLAGLLSAASGTAAAAGGAMSFAAAASGSMPLVFEPAGPQKMPGKEICKDNPALAAGNDTAAMTALLSAPEYASVRPLFGAAQPQVMWWIRSAKSMGLQALLTAFHEANHMLDFALSACHGNRAVFHFRGEIHVTDYQRGQAPAFALAASEIPDHIKQQPEGRYAVYFGNRNVYRGDFFPLIDELNAHVAGAEFEVAIADTPVYREMMERANSINGNIGGMADFMLYTVAYLKALRASDPGAWKRLVARKKMMEHVQRLWTAAEAVLAKAAPLAPEHGGLYQYPAAALDAAYAPALLAELDAAGIRHGGRAPARKKVAPAVTSPSSGR
;
A
#
# COMPACT_ATOMS: atom_id res chain seq x y z
N MET A 1 -42.59 -38.16 -19.41
CA MET A 1 -42.52 -38.03 -17.94
C MET A 1 -42.07 -36.60 -17.61
N ARG A 2 -42.79 -35.81 -16.77
CA ARG A 2 -42.82 -35.83 -15.29
C ARG A 2 -41.41 -35.64 -14.69
N THR A 3 -40.99 -34.39 -14.38
CA THR A 3 -41.07 -33.63 -13.09
C THR A 3 -39.72 -33.66 -12.33
N ALA A 4 -39.27 -32.66 -11.55
CA ALA A 4 -39.89 -31.44 -10.98
C ALA A 4 -38.85 -30.26 -10.90
N LEU A 5 -39.22 -28.97 -10.94
CA LEU A 5 -39.34 -27.96 -9.84
C LEU A 5 -38.05 -27.68 -9.01
N ALA A 6 -37.74 -26.45 -8.53
CA ALA A 6 -38.31 -25.08 -8.65
C ALA A 6 -37.15 -24.04 -8.51
N GLY A 7 -37.19 -22.75 -8.87
CA GLY A 7 -38.00 -21.62 -8.33
C GLY A 7 -37.05 -20.57 -7.69
N LEU A 8 -37.32 -19.26 -7.57
CA LEU A 8 -38.50 -18.46 -7.97
C LEU A 8 -38.19 -16.92 -7.97
N LEU A 9 -38.58 -16.18 -9.03
CA LEU A 9 -39.02 -14.74 -9.08
C LEU A 9 -38.11 -13.58 -8.52
N ALA A 10 -38.31 -12.28 -8.81
CA ALA A 10 -39.32 -11.52 -9.58
C ALA A 10 -38.75 -10.23 -10.25
N GLY A 11 -39.54 -9.61 -11.15
CA GLY A 11 -39.45 -8.17 -11.53
C GLY A 11 -40.47 -7.31 -10.77
N LEU A 12 -40.96 -6.14 -11.20
CA LEU A 12 -40.98 -5.47 -12.53
C LEU A 12 -41.50 -4.00 -12.37
N LEU A 13 -41.36 -3.16 -13.43
CA LEU A 13 -42.15 -1.94 -13.72
C LEU A 13 -42.01 -0.71 -12.77
N SER A 14 -42.40 0.53 -13.13
CA SER A 14 -43.06 1.05 -14.35
C SER A 14 -42.64 2.51 -14.69
N ALA A 15 -43.12 3.04 -15.82
CA ALA A 15 -42.96 4.46 -16.21
C ALA A 15 -44.25 5.06 -16.78
N ALA A 16 -44.47 6.36 -16.53
CA ALA A 16 -45.54 7.21 -17.08
C ALA A 16 -45.24 8.70 -16.76
N SER A 17 -46.01 9.68 -17.24
CA SER A 17 -46.01 10.22 -18.62
C SER A 17 -46.93 11.45 -18.68
N GLY A 18 -46.46 12.60 -19.19
CA GLY A 18 -47.31 13.81 -19.30
C GLY A 18 -46.69 14.93 -20.13
N THR A 19 -47.49 15.58 -20.97
CA THR A 19 -47.07 16.57 -21.99
C THR A 19 -47.80 17.91 -21.82
N ALA A 20 -47.08 19.03 -21.98
CA ALA A 20 -47.61 20.35 -22.32
C ALA A 20 -46.52 21.19 -23.01
N ALA A 21 -46.88 22.29 -23.68
CA ALA A 21 -45.95 23.07 -24.50
C ALA A 21 -46.27 24.59 -24.50
N ALA A 22 -45.34 25.34 -25.12
CA ALA A 22 -45.48 26.66 -25.75
C ALA A 22 -45.15 27.96 -24.97
N ALA A 23 -44.59 28.90 -25.77
CA ALA A 23 -44.56 30.36 -25.67
C ALA A 23 -43.70 31.07 -24.60
N GLY A 24 -43.03 32.17 -24.98
CA GLY A 24 -42.83 33.27 -24.02
C GLY A 24 -41.82 34.41 -24.23
N GLY A 25 -40.94 34.46 -25.24
CA GLY A 25 -40.02 35.61 -25.45
C GLY A 25 -39.02 35.89 -24.30
N ALA A 26 -38.29 37.02 -24.23
CA ALA A 26 -37.77 37.91 -25.28
C ALA A 26 -36.82 38.98 -24.67
N MET A 27 -35.55 39.03 -25.12
CA MET A 27 -34.60 40.16 -24.95
C MET A 27 -34.20 40.51 -23.48
N SER A 28 -33.08 41.19 -23.17
CA SER A 28 -32.12 41.90 -24.03
C SER A 28 -30.66 41.81 -23.52
N PHE A 29 -29.75 42.45 -24.25
CA PHE A 29 -28.28 42.37 -24.11
C PHE A 29 -27.70 43.01 -22.83
N ALA A 30 -26.63 42.38 -22.33
CA ALA A 30 -25.47 43.08 -21.77
C ALA A 30 -24.20 42.27 -22.11
N ALA A 31 -23.09 42.94 -22.49
CA ALA A 31 -21.86 42.26 -22.88
C ALA A 31 -20.62 43.06 -22.43
N ALA A 32 -19.77 42.46 -21.58
CA ALA A 32 -18.40 42.90 -21.32
C ALA A 32 -17.54 41.79 -20.68
N ALA A 33 -16.44 41.44 -21.36
CA ALA A 33 -15.12 41.01 -20.89
C ALA A 33 -14.92 40.05 -19.68
N SER A 34 -13.97 39.11 -19.90
CA SER A 34 -13.10 38.42 -18.92
C SER A 34 -13.74 37.60 -17.79
N GLY A 35 -13.56 36.27 -17.85
CA GLY A 35 -14.00 35.34 -16.81
C GLY A 35 -13.81 33.87 -17.19
N SER A 36 -12.57 33.43 -17.44
CA SER A 36 -12.26 32.04 -17.77
C SER A 36 -12.38 31.13 -16.54
N MET A 37 -13.60 30.66 -16.25
CA MET A 37 -13.91 29.73 -15.16
C MET A 37 -14.31 28.34 -15.69
N PRO A 38 -13.37 27.37 -15.74
CA PRO A 38 -13.69 25.97 -16.00
C PRO A 38 -13.80 25.17 -14.69
N LEU A 39 -14.92 24.46 -14.53
CA LEU A 39 -15.13 23.34 -13.61
C LEU A 39 -14.89 23.62 -12.11
N VAL A 40 -15.93 24.18 -11.47
CA VAL A 40 -16.17 23.94 -10.04
C VAL A 40 -16.38 22.43 -9.83
N PHE A 41 -15.52 21.80 -9.04
CA PHE A 41 -15.87 20.52 -8.40
C PHE A 41 -16.89 20.82 -7.30
N GLU A 42 -18.11 20.31 -7.41
CA GLU A 42 -19.01 20.23 -6.26
C GLU A 42 -18.40 19.24 -5.24
N PRO A 43 -18.10 19.66 -4.00
CA PRO A 43 -17.71 18.72 -2.96
C PRO A 43 -18.89 17.80 -2.65
N ALA A 44 -18.62 16.51 -2.41
CA ALA A 44 -19.64 15.55 -2.03
C ALA A 44 -20.26 15.91 -0.66
N GLY A 45 -21.33 16.69 -0.71
CA GLY A 45 -22.13 17.14 0.43
C GLY A 45 -22.82 15.99 1.19
N PRO A 46 -23.32 16.29 2.40
CA PRO A 46 -22.62 15.77 3.57
C PRO A 46 -23.26 14.52 4.16
N GLN A 47 -22.48 13.43 4.28
CA GLN A 47 -22.84 12.35 5.20
C GLN A 47 -22.56 12.79 6.64
N LYS A 48 -23.63 12.90 7.44
CA LYS A 48 -23.55 13.16 8.88
C LYS A 48 -22.78 12.00 9.54
N MET A 49 -21.64 12.27 10.18
CA MET A 49 -20.87 11.25 10.90
C MET A 49 -21.66 10.70 12.12
N PRO A 50 -21.97 9.38 12.18
CA PRO A 50 -22.60 8.75 13.33
C PRO A 50 -21.64 7.72 13.98
N GLY A 51 -21.23 7.95 15.22
CA GLY A 51 -20.22 7.10 15.87
C GLY A 51 -20.13 7.32 17.38
N LYS A 52 -21.25 7.15 18.08
CA LYS A 52 -21.24 6.99 19.54
C LYS A 52 -20.89 5.53 19.90
N GLU A 53 -20.28 5.36 21.07
CA GLU A 53 -20.35 4.13 21.88
C GLU A 53 -19.74 2.84 21.28
N ILE A 54 -18.41 2.83 21.27
CA ILE A 54 -17.53 1.68 21.57
C ILE A 54 -16.46 2.27 22.54
N CYS A 55 -15.62 1.61 23.35
CA CYS A 55 -15.33 0.20 23.66
C CYS A 55 -15.13 0.03 25.20
N LYS A 56 -15.14 -1.21 25.74
CA LYS A 56 -15.04 -1.55 27.20
C LYS A 56 -13.61 -1.65 27.86
N ASP A 57 -12.52 -1.87 27.12
CA ASP A 57 -11.12 -1.93 27.67
C ASP A 57 -10.13 -2.02 26.49
N ASN A 58 -10.26 -1.03 25.61
CA ASN A 58 -9.97 -1.07 24.17
C ASN A 58 -10.14 0.41 23.71
N PRO A 59 -9.41 0.98 22.72
CA PRO A 59 -9.10 2.41 22.73
C PRO A 59 -10.23 3.44 22.92
N ALA A 60 -11.48 3.16 22.57
CA ALA A 60 -12.61 4.05 22.89
C ALA A 60 -13.22 3.85 24.31
N LEU A 61 -12.51 3.18 25.23
CA LEU A 61 -12.69 3.32 26.69
C LEU A 61 -11.81 4.41 27.30
N ALA A 62 -10.88 4.98 26.50
CA ALA A 62 -10.21 6.21 26.90
C ALA A 62 -11.27 7.32 27.07
N ALA A 63 -11.28 7.97 28.23
CA ALA A 63 -12.14 9.13 28.48
C ALA A 63 -11.65 10.32 27.63
N GLY A 64 -12.14 10.43 26.40
CA GLY A 64 -11.72 11.41 25.41
C GLY A 64 -12.35 11.14 24.05
N ASN A 65 -11.75 11.65 22.98
CA ASN A 65 -12.04 11.20 21.62
C ASN A 65 -11.03 10.12 21.21
N ASP A 66 -11.42 9.25 20.28
CA ASP A 66 -10.58 8.17 19.76
C ASP A 66 -9.30 8.67 19.07
N THR A 67 -9.25 9.94 18.64
CA THR A 67 -8.01 10.62 18.24
C THR A 67 -7.03 10.75 19.42
N ALA A 68 -7.48 11.20 20.60
CA ALA A 68 -6.63 11.30 21.78
C ALA A 68 -6.21 9.92 22.31
N ALA A 69 -7.09 8.91 22.20
CA ALA A 69 -6.74 7.52 22.49
C ALA A 69 -5.61 7.00 21.58
N MET A 70 -5.69 7.31 20.28
CA MET A 70 -4.63 6.99 19.32
C MET A 70 -3.35 7.77 19.61
N THR A 71 -3.41 9.07 19.91
CA THR A 71 -2.24 9.85 20.35
C THR A 71 -1.59 9.27 21.60
N ALA A 72 -2.38 8.78 22.56
CA ALA A 72 -1.87 8.13 23.76
C ALA A 72 -1.20 6.78 23.46
N LEU A 73 -1.82 5.92 22.63
CA LEU A 73 -1.22 4.66 22.16
C LEU A 73 0.12 4.91 21.46
N LEU A 74 0.14 5.82 20.49
CA LEU A 74 1.32 6.15 19.70
C LEU A 74 2.42 6.89 20.48
N SER A 75 2.15 7.30 21.72
CA SER A 75 3.17 7.89 22.60
C SER A 75 4.22 6.86 23.06
N ALA A 76 3.87 5.57 23.12
CA ALA A 76 4.79 4.52 23.57
C ALA A 76 5.94 4.27 22.56
N PRO A 77 7.13 3.81 23.02
CA PRO A 77 8.34 3.71 22.17
C PRO A 77 8.19 2.84 20.92
N GLU A 78 7.44 1.74 21.00
CA GLU A 78 7.19 0.79 19.91
C GLU A 78 6.46 1.42 18.70
N TYR A 79 5.72 2.51 18.90
CA TYR A 79 5.01 3.25 17.84
C TYR A 79 5.84 4.40 17.23
N ALA A 80 7.12 4.52 17.59
CA ALA A 80 7.96 5.64 17.18
C ALA A 80 8.14 5.77 15.65
N SER A 81 8.05 4.67 14.88
CA SER A 81 8.15 4.68 13.41
C SER A 81 6.94 5.31 12.72
N VAL A 82 5.73 5.14 13.28
CA VAL A 82 4.47 5.65 12.71
C VAL A 82 4.04 7.02 13.24
N ARG A 83 4.56 7.44 14.41
CA ARG A 83 4.29 8.78 14.97
C ARG A 83 4.42 9.94 13.98
N PRO A 84 5.47 10.04 13.12
CA PRO A 84 5.61 11.17 12.20
C PRO A 84 4.49 11.20 11.16
N LEU A 85 4.11 10.03 10.62
CA LEU A 85 3.00 9.90 9.68
C LEU A 85 1.65 10.20 10.36
N PHE A 86 1.44 9.79 11.62
CA PHE A 86 0.25 10.20 12.37
C PHE A 86 0.18 11.72 12.56
N GLY A 87 1.32 12.39 12.83
CA GLY A 87 1.38 13.85 12.93
C GLY A 87 1.07 14.57 11.61
N ALA A 88 1.53 14.01 10.48
CA ALA A 88 1.34 14.60 9.15
C ALA A 88 -0.03 14.29 8.51
N ALA A 89 -0.59 13.11 8.76
CA ALA A 89 -1.80 12.56 8.12
C ALA A 89 -2.88 12.12 9.13
N GLN A 90 -2.93 12.77 10.30
CA GLN A 90 -3.86 12.42 11.38
C GLN A 90 -5.33 12.23 10.93
N PRO A 91 -5.91 13.12 10.09
CA PRO A 91 -7.28 12.95 9.60
C PRO A 91 -7.48 11.68 8.76
N GLN A 92 -6.50 11.35 7.91
CA GLN A 92 -6.53 10.19 7.02
C GLN A 92 -6.40 8.88 7.80
N VAL A 93 -5.43 8.80 8.73
CA VAL A 93 -5.28 7.63 9.62
C VAL A 93 -6.56 7.40 10.42
N MET A 94 -7.11 8.46 11.04
CA MET A 94 -8.35 8.35 11.81
C MET A 94 -9.60 8.10 10.95
N TRP A 95 -9.59 8.42 9.65
CA TRP A 95 -10.66 8.02 8.73
C TRP A 95 -10.64 6.50 8.50
N TRP A 96 -9.50 5.95 8.09
CA TRP A 96 -9.33 4.52 7.86
C TRP A 96 -9.66 3.67 9.10
N ILE A 97 -9.21 4.10 10.28
CA ILE A 97 -9.53 3.45 11.56
C ILE A 97 -11.05 3.39 11.81
N ARG A 98 -11.78 4.48 11.53
CA ARG A 98 -13.25 4.56 11.70
C ARG A 98 -14.02 3.82 10.59
N SER A 99 -13.43 3.64 9.42
CA SER A 99 -14.00 2.85 8.31
C SER A 99 -13.73 1.35 8.43
N ALA A 100 -12.85 0.91 9.33
CA ALA A 100 -12.57 -0.50 9.55
C ALA A 100 -13.73 -1.22 10.26
N LYS A 101 -14.05 -2.43 9.80
CA LYS A 101 -15.10 -3.28 10.42
C LYS A 101 -14.73 -3.80 11.82
N SER A 102 -13.45 -3.73 12.19
CA SER A 102 -12.95 -4.06 13.53
C SER A 102 -11.64 -3.32 13.79
N MET A 103 -11.44 -2.86 15.03
CA MET A 103 -10.18 -2.26 15.47
C MET A 103 -9.19 -3.34 15.91
N GLY A 104 -8.67 -4.08 14.92
CA GLY A 104 -7.56 -5.02 15.11
C GLY A 104 -6.25 -4.50 14.51
N LEU A 105 -5.13 -5.18 14.77
CA LEU A 105 -3.83 -4.79 14.23
C LEU A 105 -3.84 -4.67 12.69
N GLN A 106 -4.48 -5.59 11.97
CA GLN A 106 -4.64 -5.47 10.50
C GLN A 106 -5.25 -4.13 10.06
N ALA A 107 -6.21 -3.59 10.82
CA ALA A 107 -6.83 -2.30 10.51
C ALA A 107 -5.89 -1.12 10.77
N LEU A 108 -5.05 -1.18 11.81
CA LEU A 108 -3.99 -0.19 12.06
C LEU A 108 -2.93 -0.22 10.95
N LEU A 109 -2.52 -1.41 10.52
CA LEU A 109 -1.55 -1.61 9.44
C LEU A 109 -2.06 -1.04 8.11
N THR A 110 -3.30 -1.35 7.74
CA THR A 110 -3.96 -0.74 6.57
C THR A 110 -4.12 0.77 6.73
N ALA A 111 -4.55 1.26 7.90
CA ALA A 111 -4.76 2.70 8.10
C ALA A 111 -3.48 3.54 7.97
N PHE A 112 -2.33 3.03 8.40
CA PHE A 112 -1.04 3.71 8.19
C PHE A 112 -0.52 3.59 6.76
N HIS A 113 -0.63 2.42 6.13
CA HIS A 113 -0.24 2.21 4.74
C HIS A 113 -1.02 3.13 3.79
N GLU A 114 -2.35 3.10 3.86
CA GLU A 114 -3.23 3.91 3.00
C GLU A 114 -3.14 5.42 3.29
N ALA A 115 -2.93 5.82 4.56
CA ALA A 115 -2.71 7.24 4.89
C ALA A 115 -1.35 7.76 4.37
N ASN A 116 -0.36 6.89 4.17
CA ASN A 116 0.90 7.26 3.53
C ASN A 116 0.66 7.63 2.06
N HIS A 117 -0.04 6.77 1.30
CA HIS A 117 -0.47 7.06 -0.07
C HIS A 117 -1.27 8.37 -0.17
N MET A 118 -2.26 8.57 0.69
CA MET A 118 -3.08 9.79 0.67
C MET A 118 -2.26 11.06 0.92
N LEU A 119 -1.22 10.98 1.76
CA LEU A 119 -0.29 12.09 1.99
C LEU A 119 0.62 12.33 0.78
N ASP A 120 1.19 11.27 0.21
CA ASP A 120 2.12 11.35 -0.92
C ASP A 120 1.42 11.83 -2.22
N PHE A 121 0.18 11.42 -2.46
CA PHE A 121 -0.65 12.00 -3.53
C PHE A 121 -0.95 13.48 -3.31
N ALA A 122 -1.24 13.90 -2.07
CA ALA A 122 -1.48 15.31 -1.75
C ALA A 122 -0.21 16.16 -1.93
N LEU A 123 0.93 15.68 -1.44
CA LEU A 123 2.25 16.31 -1.64
C LEU A 123 2.61 16.39 -3.13
N SER A 124 2.40 15.32 -3.90
CA SER A 124 2.56 15.31 -5.36
C SER A 124 1.73 16.40 -6.04
N ALA A 125 0.47 16.58 -5.64
CA ALA A 125 -0.40 17.62 -6.19
C ALA A 125 0.12 19.04 -5.86
N CYS A 126 0.48 19.30 -4.59
CA CYS A 126 1.07 20.56 -4.15
C CYS A 126 2.42 20.88 -4.83
N HIS A 127 3.14 19.87 -5.32
CA HIS A 127 4.43 20.02 -6.02
C HIS A 127 4.35 19.83 -7.55
N GLY A 128 3.17 20.03 -8.16
CA GLY A 128 3.04 20.08 -9.62
C GLY A 128 3.14 18.72 -10.32
N ASN A 129 2.60 17.68 -9.68
CA ASN A 129 2.67 16.27 -10.09
C ASN A 129 4.10 15.69 -10.13
N ARG A 130 5.04 16.32 -9.42
CA ARG A 130 6.32 15.71 -9.07
C ARG A 130 6.08 14.57 -8.09
N ALA A 131 6.87 13.51 -8.18
CA ALA A 131 6.86 12.46 -7.18
C ALA A 131 7.45 13.00 -5.87
N VAL A 132 6.66 13.01 -4.80
CA VAL A 132 7.04 13.51 -3.48
C VAL A 132 6.51 12.53 -2.44
N PHE A 133 7.38 12.14 -1.52
CA PHE A 133 7.13 11.05 -0.58
C PHE A 133 7.39 11.49 0.86
N HIS A 134 6.51 11.14 1.79
CA HIS A 134 6.73 11.28 3.21
C HIS A 134 7.27 9.97 3.79
N PHE A 135 8.51 9.99 4.26
CA PHE A 135 9.18 8.82 4.82
C PHE A 135 9.85 9.17 6.16
N ARG A 136 9.55 8.40 7.21
CA ARG A 136 10.07 8.57 8.59
C ARG A 136 9.98 10.00 9.19
N GLY A 137 9.11 10.86 8.66
CA GLY A 137 8.95 12.27 9.08
C GLY A 137 9.62 13.30 8.19
N GLU A 138 10.34 12.87 7.14
CA GLU A 138 10.93 13.76 6.14
C GLU A 138 10.08 13.79 4.85
N ILE A 139 10.06 14.94 4.17
CA ILE A 139 9.41 15.11 2.86
C ILE A 139 10.49 15.07 1.77
N HIS A 140 10.42 14.07 0.90
CA HIS A 140 11.37 13.81 -0.16
C HIS A 140 10.85 14.29 -1.52
N VAL A 141 11.07 15.57 -1.86
CA VAL A 141 10.71 16.14 -3.17
C VAL A 141 11.69 15.68 -4.25
N THR A 142 11.28 14.73 -5.10
CA THR A 142 12.15 14.17 -6.15
C THR A 142 12.16 15.01 -7.43
N ASP A 143 13.07 14.68 -8.34
CA ASP A 143 13.20 15.26 -9.69
C ASP A 143 12.47 14.45 -10.78
N TYR A 144 11.64 13.47 -10.38
CA TYR A 144 10.73 12.74 -11.25
C TYR A 144 9.34 13.42 -11.27
N GLN A 145 8.64 13.36 -12.41
CA GLN A 145 7.26 13.81 -12.56
C GLN A 145 6.41 12.68 -13.13
N ARG A 146 5.18 12.53 -12.65
CA ARG A 146 4.27 11.47 -13.07
C ARG A 146 3.94 11.59 -14.56
N GLY A 147 4.00 10.46 -15.27
CA GLY A 147 3.86 10.34 -16.72
C GLY A 147 5.18 10.39 -17.52
N GLN A 148 6.35 10.50 -16.88
CA GLN A 148 7.63 10.64 -17.60
C GLN A 148 8.30 9.33 -18.05
N ALA A 149 7.80 8.18 -17.63
CA ALA A 149 8.30 6.86 -18.04
C ALA A 149 7.16 5.94 -18.51
N PRO A 150 7.44 4.89 -19.32
CA PRO A 150 6.47 3.90 -19.73
C PRO A 150 5.76 3.19 -18.57
N ALA A 151 4.55 2.68 -18.80
CA ALA A 151 3.71 2.10 -17.76
C ALA A 151 4.33 0.85 -17.09
N PHE A 152 4.17 0.72 -15.77
CA PHE A 152 4.86 -0.31 -14.98
C PHE A 152 4.47 -1.75 -15.29
N ALA A 153 3.35 -1.94 -16.00
CA ALA A 153 2.93 -3.23 -16.56
C ALA A 153 4.06 -3.98 -17.30
N LEU A 154 5.04 -3.28 -17.87
CA LEU A 154 6.21 -3.88 -18.52
C LEU A 154 7.05 -4.78 -17.59
N ALA A 155 7.01 -4.57 -16.27
CA ALA A 155 7.70 -5.42 -15.30
C ALA A 155 7.20 -6.89 -15.30
N ALA A 156 5.99 -7.15 -15.83
CA ALA A 156 5.41 -8.47 -15.92
C ALA A 156 6.20 -9.47 -16.79
N SER A 157 7.13 -9.04 -17.65
CA SER A 157 8.01 -9.96 -18.38
C SER A 157 9.07 -10.61 -17.48
N GLU A 158 9.54 -9.91 -16.43
CA GLU A 158 10.66 -10.34 -15.59
C GLU A 158 10.22 -10.96 -14.26
N ILE A 159 8.95 -10.80 -13.88
CA ILE A 159 8.37 -11.44 -12.68
C ILE A 159 8.23 -12.95 -12.95
N PRO A 160 8.68 -13.84 -12.03
CA PRO A 160 8.48 -15.29 -12.18
C PRO A 160 7.01 -15.74 -12.17
N ASP A 161 6.67 -16.72 -13.00
CA ASP A 161 5.27 -17.17 -13.17
C ASP A 161 4.64 -17.75 -11.89
N HIS A 162 5.45 -18.36 -11.01
CA HIS A 162 4.97 -18.86 -9.71
C HIS A 162 4.55 -17.75 -8.72
N ILE A 163 4.92 -16.49 -9.00
CA ILE A 163 4.39 -15.31 -8.28
C ILE A 163 3.13 -14.81 -8.99
N LYS A 164 3.10 -14.83 -10.33
CA LYS A 164 1.91 -14.45 -11.13
C LYS A 164 0.69 -15.33 -10.87
N GLN A 165 0.92 -16.62 -10.57
CA GLN A 165 -0.11 -17.64 -10.38
C GLN A 165 -0.75 -17.64 -8.98
N GLN A 166 -0.30 -16.79 -8.04
CA GLN A 166 -0.85 -16.73 -6.70
C GLN A 166 -2.23 -16.03 -6.71
N PRO A 167 -3.35 -16.73 -6.44
CA PRO A 167 -4.69 -16.16 -6.67
C PRO A 167 -5.02 -14.94 -5.80
N GLU A 168 -4.47 -14.89 -4.59
CA GLU A 168 -4.59 -13.79 -3.62
C GLU A 168 -3.28 -12.99 -3.48
N GLY A 169 -2.31 -13.20 -4.39
CA GLY A 169 -1.03 -12.49 -4.39
C GLY A 169 -1.17 -11.08 -4.96
N ARG A 170 -0.30 -10.14 -4.50
CA ARG A 170 -0.33 -8.73 -4.94
C ARG A 170 -0.24 -8.58 -6.45
N TYR A 171 0.43 -9.48 -7.16
CA TYR A 171 0.47 -9.48 -8.63
C TYR A 171 -0.95 -9.43 -9.26
N ALA A 172 -1.92 -10.17 -8.73
CA ALA A 172 -3.30 -10.16 -9.23
C ALA A 172 -3.97 -8.78 -9.05
N VAL A 173 -3.65 -8.07 -7.97
CA VAL A 173 -4.13 -6.70 -7.72
C VAL A 173 -3.45 -5.70 -8.67
N TYR A 174 -2.12 -5.66 -8.68
CA TYR A 174 -1.37 -4.59 -9.37
C TYR A 174 -1.22 -4.79 -10.88
N PHE A 175 -1.11 -6.02 -11.35
CA PHE A 175 -0.96 -6.35 -12.78
C PHE A 175 -2.23 -6.94 -13.40
N GLY A 176 -3.13 -7.53 -12.61
CA GLY A 176 -4.45 -7.97 -13.09
C GLY A 176 -5.45 -6.83 -13.27
N ASN A 177 -5.39 -5.77 -12.45
CA ASN A 177 -6.32 -4.65 -12.52
C ASN A 177 -5.91 -3.60 -13.56
N ARG A 178 -6.70 -3.48 -14.64
CA ARG A 178 -6.51 -2.50 -15.73
C ARG A 178 -6.51 -1.03 -15.31
N ASN A 179 -7.02 -0.70 -14.12
CA ASN A 179 -7.01 0.65 -13.59
C ASN A 179 -5.73 0.96 -12.80
N VAL A 180 -4.95 -0.05 -12.43
CA VAL A 180 -3.75 0.07 -11.57
C VAL A 180 -2.47 0.01 -12.41
N TYR A 181 -2.30 -1.00 -13.27
CA TYR A 181 -1.05 -1.19 -14.06
C TYR A 181 -0.72 -0.09 -15.08
N ARG A 182 -1.63 0.85 -15.31
CA ARG A 182 -1.47 1.99 -16.24
C ARG A 182 -0.57 3.09 -15.69
N GLY A 183 -0.26 3.09 -14.40
CA GLY A 183 0.72 3.99 -13.83
C GLY A 183 2.11 3.81 -14.42
N ASP A 184 2.94 4.83 -14.32
CA ASP A 184 4.35 4.85 -14.71
C ASP A 184 5.24 4.29 -13.59
N PHE A 185 6.48 4.74 -13.44
CA PHE A 185 7.34 4.31 -12.33
C PHE A 185 6.84 4.76 -10.94
N PHE A 186 5.97 5.77 -10.84
CA PHE A 186 5.58 6.34 -9.55
C PHE A 186 4.90 5.34 -8.60
N PRO A 187 3.84 4.60 -9.00
CA PRO A 187 3.13 3.72 -8.06
C PRO A 187 4.00 2.61 -7.47
N LEU A 188 5.02 2.13 -8.19
CA LEU A 188 5.94 1.12 -7.64
C LEU A 188 6.73 1.63 -6.42
N ILE A 189 7.02 2.94 -6.39
CA ILE A 189 7.81 3.59 -5.33
C ILE A 189 6.92 4.19 -4.24
N ASP A 190 5.71 4.61 -4.59
CA ASP A 190 4.61 4.95 -3.68
C ASP A 190 4.25 3.74 -2.79
N GLU A 191 4.00 2.59 -3.42
CA GLU A 191 3.75 1.30 -2.75
C GLU A 191 4.96 0.80 -1.95
N LEU A 192 6.18 0.95 -2.48
CA LEU A 192 7.38 0.63 -1.71
C LEU A 192 7.56 1.57 -0.51
N ASN A 193 7.20 2.86 -0.60
CA ASN A 193 7.27 3.80 0.53
C ASN A 193 6.28 3.40 1.63
N ALA A 194 5.02 3.20 1.24
CA ALA A 194 3.94 2.83 2.16
C ALA A 194 4.17 1.45 2.80
N HIS A 195 4.62 0.45 2.04
CA HIS A 195 4.95 -0.87 2.59
C HIS A 195 6.26 -0.88 3.41
N VAL A 196 7.30 -0.11 3.08
CA VAL A 196 8.48 -0.02 3.96
C VAL A 196 8.10 0.63 5.30
N ALA A 197 7.33 1.72 5.27
CA ALA A 197 6.84 2.38 6.49
C ALA A 197 5.92 1.46 7.33
N GLY A 198 5.01 0.73 6.67
CA GLY A 198 4.16 -0.27 7.33
C GLY A 198 4.94 -1.48 7.86
N ALA A 199 6.00 -1.92 7.18
CA ALA A 199 6.83 -3.03 7.62
C ALA A 199 7.78 -2.63 8.78
N GLU A 200 8.25 -1.37 8.81
CA GLU A 200 8.91 -0.77 9.99
C GLU A 200 8.00 -0.71 11.21
N PHE A 201 6.68 -0.59 11.01
CA PHE A 201 5.70 -0.70 12.09
C PHE A 201 5.51 -2.15 12.54
N GLU A 202 5.30 -3.08 11.61
CA GLU A 202 5.12 -4.53 11.87
C GLU A 202 6.26 -5.13 12.70
N VAL A 203 7.53 -4.82 12.38
CA VAL A 203 8.67 -5.33 13.16
C VAL A 203 8.89 -4.61 14.50
N ALA A 204 8.34 -3.41 14.69
CA ALA A 204 8.50 -2.64 15.92
C ALA A 204 7.50 -3.07 17.03
N ILE A 205 6.32 -3.54 16.62
CA ILE A 205 5.27 -4.01 17.55
C ILE A 205 5.34 -5.51 17.87
N ALA A 206 6.26 -6.26 17.28
CA ALA A 206 6.27 -7.71 17.33
C ALA A 206 6.42 -8.32 18.74
N ASP A 207 6.90 -7.55 19.72
CA ASP A 207 6.97 -7.96 21.12
C ASP A 207 5.76 -7.49 21.96
N THR A 208 4.86 -6.68 21.41
CA THR A 208 3.76 -6.01 22.14
C THR A 208 2.58 -6.94 22.46
N PRO A 209 1.73 -6.60 23.45
CA PRO A 209 0.48 -7.32 23.71
C PRO A 209 -0.46 -7.38 22.50
N VAL A 210 -0.55 -6.29 21.71
CA VAL A 210 -1.42 -6.18 20.52
C VAL A 210 -1.05 -7.21 19.45
N TYR A 211 0.25 -7.47 19.26
CA TYR A 211 0.72 -8.51 18.35
C TYR A 211 0.40 -9.92 18.88
N ARG A 212 0.61 -10.18 20.18
CA ARG A 212 0.30 -11.48 20.82
C ARG A 212 -1.20 -11.82 20.74
N GLU A 213 -2.06 -10.84 21.02
CA GLU A 213 -3.52 -10.98 20.88
C GLU A 213 -3.95 -11.34 19.44
N MET A 214 -3.19 -10.91 18.43
CA MET A 214 -3.45 -11.31 17.04
C MET A 214 -2.85 -12.69 16.70
N MET A 215 -1.72 -13.10 17.29
CA MET A 215 -1.21 -14.47 17.15
C MET A 215 -2.18 -15.53 17.70
N GLU A 216 -2.91 -15.22 18.76
CA GLU A 216 -3.96 -16.10 19.31
C GLU A 216 -5.16 -16.29 18.37
N ARG A 217 -5.27 -15.48 17.30
CA ARG A 217 -6.46 -15.41 16.42
C ARG A 217 -6.16 -15.60 14.94
N ALA A 218 -4.91 -15.55 14.51
CA ALA A 218 -4.52 -15.60 13.10
C ALA A 218 -3.29 -16.49 12.90
N ASN A 219 -3.40 -17.47 11.99
CA ASN A 219 -2.32 -18.42 11.68
C ASN A 219 -1.10 -17.77 11.00
N SER A 220 -1.32 -16.68 10.24
CA SER A 220 -0.27 -15.83 9.67
C SER A 220 -0.88 -14.54 9.07
N ILE A 221 -0.04 -13.53 8.81
CA ILE A 221 -0.39 -12.30 8.08
C ILE A 221 0.56 -12.12 6.89
N ASN A 222 0.02 -11.94 5.68
CA ASN A 222 0.75 -11.43 4.51
C ASN A 222 0.77 -9.89 4.55
N GLY A 223 1.54 -9.34 5.50
CA GLY A 223 1.54 -7.91 5.85
C GLY A 223 2.35 -7.04 4.89
N ASN A 224 2.63 -5.83 5.33
CA ASN A 224 3.54 -4.90 4.67
C ASN A 224 4.94 -5.49 4.50
N ILE A 225 5.41 -6.36 5.41
CA ILE A 225 6.65 -7.14 5.24
C ILE A 225 6.64 -7.93 3.92
N GLY A 226 5.51 -8.54 3.56
CA GLY A 226 5.33 -9.26 2.29
C GLY A 226 5.28 -8.30 1.11
N GLY A 227 4.48 -7.23 1.23
CA GLY A 227 4.30 -6.25 0.16
C GLY A 227 5.56 -5.47 -0.18
N MET A 228 6.38 -5.15 0.81
CA MET A 228 7.70 -4.55 0.65
C MET A 228 8.59 -5.41 -0.24
N ALA A 229 8.58 -6.74 -0.07
CA ALA A 229 9.35 -7.65 -0.92
C ALA A 229 8.76 -7.80 -2.33
N ASP A 230 7.42 -7.85 -2.45
CA ASP A 230 6.74 -7.82 -3.75
C ASP A 230 7.12 -6.55 -4.53
N PHE A 231 7.12 -5.38 -3.90
CA PHE A 231 7.47 -4.12 -4.56
C PHE A 231 8.98 -3.88 -4.74
N MET A 232 9.85 -4.47 -3.93
CA MET A 232 11.28 -4.59 -4.25
C MET A 232 11.44 -5.35 -5.57
N LEU A 233 10.79 -6.51 -5.72
CA LEU A 233 10.78 -7.30 -6.96
C LEU A 233 10.20 -6.49 -8.14
N TYR A 234 9.02 -5.88 -7.99
CA TYR A 234 8.38 -5.15 -9.09
C TYR A 234 9.20 -3.93 -9.53
N THR A 235 9.86 -3.23 -8.59
CA THR A 235 10.78 -2.12 -8.87
C THR A 235 11.97 -2.56 -9.71
N VAL A 236 12.66 -3.63 -9.33
CA VAL A 236 13.84 -4.10 -10.06
C VAL A 236 13.47 -4.79 -11.39
N ALA A 237 12.34 -5.50 -11.44
CA ALA A 237 11.75 -6.04 -12.65
C ALA A 237 11.36 -4.94 -13.66
N TYR A 238 10.84 -3.81 -13.17
CA TYR A 238 10.56 -2.65 -14.01
C TYR A 238 11.85 -2.04 -14.59
N LEU A 239 12.88 -1.81 -13.77
CA LEU A 239 14.16 -1.28 -14.25
C LEU A 239 14.74 -2.19 -15.35
N LYS A 240 14.66 -3.51 -15.17
CA LYS A 240 15.09 -4.51 -16.14
C LYS A 240 14.35 -4.44 -17.47
N ALA A 241 13.03 -4.59 -17.45
CA ALA A 241 12.21 -4.57 -18.65
C ALA A 241 12.24 -3.19 -19.34
N LEU A 242 12.38 -2.10 -18.58
CA LEU A 242 12.56 -0.76 -19.15
C LEU A 242 13.92 -0.65 -19.87
N ARG A 243 15.01 -1.19 -19.29
CA ARG A 243 16.32 -1.20 -19.95
C ARG A 243 16.31 -2.01 -21.25
N ALA A 244 15.49 -3.06 -21.33
CA ALA A 244 15.33 -3.86 -22.54
C ALA A 244 14.42 -3.21 -23.60
N SER A 245 13.35 -2.51 -23.20
CA SER A 245 12.31 -1.99 -24.11
C SER A 245 12.47 -0.52 -24.52
N ASP A 246 12.88 0.38 -23.62
CA ASP A 246 13.32 1.75 -23.95
C ASP A 246 14.57 2.11 -23.14
N PRO A 247 15.78 1.75 -23.65
CA PRO A 247 17.05 2.16 -23.05
C PRO A 247 17.21 3.69 -22.89
N GLY A 248 16.45 4.49 -23.65
CA GLY A 248 16.40 5.94 -23.53
C GLY A 248 15.61 6.39 -22.30
N ALA A 249 14.41 5.84 -22.08
CA ALA A 249 13.63 6.07 -20.86
C ALA A 249 14.37 5.56 -19.63
N TRP A 250 15.00 4.39 -19.70
CA TRP A 250 15.82 3.87 -18.61
C TRP A 250 16.93 4.87 -18.22
N LYS A 251 17.70 5.37 -19.21
CA LYS A 251 18.73 6.40 -18.98
C LYS A 251 18.15 7.70 -18.41
N ARG A 252 16.99 8.15 -18.88
CA ARG A 252 16.30 9.34 -18.34
C ARG A 252 15.83 9.13 -16.90
N LEU A 253 15.42 7.91 -16.54
CA LEU A 253 14.95 7.55 -15.21
C LEU A 253 16.10 7.46 -14.21
N VAL A 254 17.16 6.70 -14.48
CA VAL A 254 18.29 6.57 -13.54
C VAL A 254 19.08 7.88 -13.40
N ALA A 255 18.98 8.80 -14.36
CA ALA A 255 19.49 10.16 -14.23
C ALA A 255 18.68 11.06 -13.28
N ARG A 256 17.50 10.63 -12.79
CA ARG A 256 16.72 11.33 -11.76
C ARG A 256 17.34 11.10 -10.39
N LYS A 257 18.34 11.91 -10.04
CA LYS A 257 19.17 11.72 -8.85
C LYS A 257 18.33 11.65 -7.57
N LYS A 258 17.41 12.60 -7.35
CA LYS A 258 16.60 12.62 -6.13
C LYS A 258 15.59 11.49 -6.06
N MET A 259 15.13 10.99 -7.22
CA MET A 259 14.29 9.80 -7.30
C MET A 259 15.10 8.55 -6.92
N MET A 260 16.26 8.32 -7.54
CA MET A 260 17.12 7.17 -7.25
C MET A 260 17.69 7.20 -5.82
N GLU A 261 18.00 8.39 -5.29
CA GLU A 261 18.34 8.60 -3.87
C GLU A 261 17.21 8.14 -2.93
N HIS A 262 15.94 8.33 -3.29
CA HIS A 262 14.82 7.84 -2.50
C HIS A 262 14.64 6.32 -2.63
N VAL A 263 14.74 5.77 -3.85
CA VAL A 263 14.76 4.31 -4.07
C VAL A 263 15.87 3.66 -3.24
N GLN A 264 17.06 4.26 -3.17
CA GLN A 264 18.15 3.80 -2.31
C GLN A 264 17.79 3.86 -0.82
N ARG A 265 17.12 4.92 -0.34
CA ARG A 265 16.65 5.01 1.05
C ARG A 265 15.66 3.89 1.38
N LEU A 266 14.67 3.66 0.51
CA LEU A 266 13.67 2.60 0.66
C LEU A 266 14.32 1.22 0.64
N TRP A 267 15.23 0.95 -0.31
CA TRP A 267 15.91 -0.34 -0.40
C TRP A 267 16.77 -0.64 0.84
N THR A 268 17.51 0.35 1.34
CA THR A 268 18.33 0.23 2.57
C THR A 268 17.44 -0.04 3.80
N ALA A 269 16.29 0.64 3.88
CA ALA A 269 15.32 0.42 4.95
C ALA A 269 14.69 -0.97 4.86
N ALA A 270 14.29 -1.40 3.66
CA ALA A 270 13.71 -2.72 3.42
C ALA A 270 14.66 -3.85 3.81
N GLU A 271 15.93 -3.80 3.42
CA GLU A 271 16.96 -4.76 3.85
C GLU A 271 17.07 -4.85 5.38
N ALA A 272 17.05 -3.71 6.07
CA ALA A 272 17.12 -3.64 7.53
C ALA A 272 15.84 -4.15 8.22
N VAL A 273 14.66 -3.99 7.61
CA VAL A 273 13.39 -4.53 8.10
C VAL A 273 13.31 -6.03 7.88
N LEU A 274 13.67 -6.53 6.70
CA LEU A 274 13.69 -7.97 6.38
C LEU A 274 14.61 -8.76 7.33
N ALA A 275 15.77 -8.19 7.68
CA ALA A 275 16.67 -8.79 8.67
C ALA A 275 16.04 -8.91 10.07
N LYS A 276 15.11 -8.02 10.44
CA LYS A 276 14.31 -8.09 11.68
C LYS A 276 13.06 -8.96 11.55
N ALA A 277 12.48 -9.04 10.36
CA ALA A 277 11.28 -9.82 10.06
C ALA A 277 11.57 -11.33 9.93
N ALA A 278 12.78 -11.71 9.54
CA ALA A 278 13.19 -13.11 9.40
C ALA A 278 12.87 -14.00 10.64
N PRO A 279 13.17 -13.60 11.90
CA PRO A 279 12.76 -14.36 13.09
C PRO A 279 11.26 -14.28 13.45
N LEU A 280 10.46 -13.43 12.80
CA LEU A 280 9.03 -13.23 13.09
C LEU A 280 8.11 -14.10 12.22
N ALA A 281 8.68 -15.10 11.54
CA ALA A 281 7.96 -15.99 10.64
C ALA A 281 7.22 -17.13 11.38
N PRO A 282 6.15 -17.71 10.81
CA PRO A 282 5.41 -18.82 11.42
C PRO A 282 6.26 -20.03 11.82
N GLU A 283 7.27 -20.41 11.04
CA GLU A 283 8.21 -21.50 11.40
C GLU A 283 9.12 -21.19 12.59
N HIS A 284 9.10 -19.95 13.09
CA HIS A 284 9.79 -19.49 14.29
C HIS A 284 8.83 -19.16 15.45
N GLY A 285 7.52 -19.41 15.28
CA GLY A 285 6.49 -19.05 16.25
C GLY A 285 6.04 -17.58 16.18
N GLY A 286 6.34 -16.87 15.09
CA GLY A 286 5.83 -15.54 14.80
C GLY A 286 4.63 -15.54 13.83
N LEU A 287 4.23 -14.34 13.41
CA LEU A 287 2.97 -14.09 12.70
C LEU A 287 3.13 -13.72 11.23
N TYR A 288 4.27 -13.14 10.84
CA TYR A 288 4.42 -12.49 9.53
C TYR A 288 4.97 -13.45 8.48
N GLN A 289 4.26 -13.64 7.36
CA GLN A 289 4.73 -14.51 6.28
C GLN A 289 6.04 -13.97 5.68
N TYR A 290 7.14 -14.72 5.83
CA TYR A 290 8.42 -14.30 5.26
C TYR A 290 8.44 -14.51 3.73
N PRO A 291 8.61 -13.45 2.92
CA PRO A 291 8.32 -13.47 1.48
C PRO A 291 9.49 -14.04 0.65
N ALA A 292 9.98 -15.23 1.01
CA ALA A 292 11.18 -15.85 0.45
C ALA A 292 11.19 -15.88 -1.09
N ALA A 293 10.09 -16.29 -1.73
CA ALA A 293 10.01 -16.37 -3.20
C ALA A 293 10.18 -15.02 -3.91
N ALA A 294 9.60 -13.94 -3.35
CA ALA A 294 9.76 -12.60 -3.91
C ALA A 294 11.18 -12.05 -3.71
N LEU A 295 11.82 -12.38 -2.58
CA LEU A 295 13.20 -12.01 -2.29
C LEU A 295 14.21 -12.80 -3.14
N ASP A 296 14.07 -14.11 -3.24
CA ASP A 296 14.93 -14.96 -4.07
C ASP A 296 14.85 -14.54 -5.55
N ALA A 297 13.68 -14.07 -5.99
CA ALA A 297 13.51 -13.44 -7.29
C ALA A 297 14.18 -12.06 -7.38
N ALA A 298 13.91 -11.13 -6.45
CA ALA A 298 14.48 -9.77 -6.46
C ALA A 298 16.01 -9.76 -6.38
N TYR A 299 16.60 -10.75 -5.71
CA TYR A 299 18.05 -10.95 -5.58
C TYR A 299 18.65 -11.92 -6.62
N ALA A 300 17.90 -12.30 -7.66
CA ALA A 300 18.47 -13.01 -8.80
C ALA A 300 19.57 -12.15 -9.47
N PRO A 301 20.72 -12.72 -9.89
CA PRO A 301 21.84 -11.93 -10.42
C PRO A 301 21.47 -11.02 -11.61
N ALA A 302 20.53 -11.47 -12.45
CA ALA A 302 20.04 -10.71 -13.60
C ALA A 302 19.17 -9.49 -13.24
N LEU A 303 18.72 -9.36 -11.98
CA LEU A 303 17.99 -8.22 -11.44
C LEU A 303 18.90 -7.35 -10.54
N LEU A 304 19.79 -7.95 -9.75
CA LEU A 304 20.81 -7.18 -9.01
C LEU A 304 21.69 -6.31 -9.93
N ALA A 305 22.06 -6.82 -11.10
CA ALA A 305 22.80 -6.06 -12.12
C ALA A 305 22.03 -4.85 -12.71
N GLU A 306 20.75 -4.67 -12.38
CA GLU A 306 19.94 -3.48 -12.71
C GLU A 306 19.99 -2.45 -11.57
N LEU A 307 20.09 -2.91 -10.32
CA LEU A 307 20.33 -2.05 -9.14
C LEU A 307 21.73 -1.43 -9.21
N ASP A 308 22.75 -2.26 -9.47
CA ASP A 308 24.13 -1.82 -9.74
C ASP A 308 24.16 -0.74 -10.84
N ALA A 309 23.46 -1.01 -11.97
CA ALA A 309 23.41 -0.10 -13.11
C ALA A 309 22.64 1.20 -12.83
N ALA A 310 21.67 1.18 -11.89
CA ALA A 310 20.97 2.36 -11.39
C ALA A 310 21.69 3.08 -10.24
N GLY A 311 22.83 2.55 -9.76
CA GLY A 311 23.59 3.09 -8.62
C GLY A 311 22.97 2.80 -7.25
N ILE A 312 22.04 1.85 -7.16
CA ILE A 312 21.37 1.44 -5.92
C ILE A 312 22.21 0.34 -5.25
N ARG A 313 22.83 0.66 -4.11
CA ARG A 313 23.59 -0.34 -3.32
C ARG A 313 22.61 -1.29 -2.61
N HIS A 314 22.95 -2.57 -2.60
CA HIS A 314 22.19 -3.65 -1.96
C HIS A 314 23.13 -4.64 -1.25
N GLY A 315 22.61 -5.46 -0.34
CA GLY A 315 23.35 -6.42 0.49
C GLY A 315 23.94 -7.64 -0.24
N GLY A 316 24.01 -7.63 -1.57
CA GLY A 316 24.55 -8.70 -2.43
C GLY A 316 23.79 -10.05 -2.43
N ARG A 317 22.86 -10.27 -1.50
CA ARG A 317 22.04 -11.48 -1.34
C ARG A 317 20.77 -11.16 -0.54
N ALA A 318 19.72 -11.96 -0.72
CA ALA A 318 18.50 -11.84 0.08
C ALA A 318 18.81 -11.97 1.58
N PRO A 319 18.17 -11.18 2.46
CA PRO A 319 18.27 -11.36 3.90
C PRO A 319 17.83 -12.78 4.31
N ALA A 320 18.69 -13.47 5.06
CA ALA A 320 18.60 -14.91 5.19
C ALA A 320 17.49 -15.36 6.16
N ARG A 321 16.52 -16.12 5.63
CA ARG A 321 15.59 -16.92 6.43
C ARG A 321 16.39 -17.86 7.32
N LYS A 322 16.20 -17.80 8.65
CA LYS A 322 17.00 -18.57 9.60
C LYS A 322 16.61 -20.05 9.47
N LYS A 323 17.55 -20.94 9.12
CA LYS A 323 17.21 -22.37 9.03
C LYS A 323 16.84 -22.89 10.42
N VAL A 324 15.58 -23.27 10.58
CA VAL A 324 15.13 -24.08 11.73
C VAL A 324 15.92 -25.38 11.71
N ALA A 325 16.68 -25.66 12.77
CA ALA A 325 17.25 -26.99 12.95
C ALA A 325 16.09 -27.98 13.13
N PRO A 326 16.07 -29.14 12.42
CA PRO A 326 14.98 -30.08 12.54
C PRO A 326 14.79 -30.47 14.01
N ALA A 327 13.54 -30.38 14.49
CA ALA A 327 13.23 -30.65 15.89
C ALA A 327 13.77 -32.04 16.27
N VAL A 328 14.62 -32.10 17.29
CA VAL A 328 15.20 -33.36 17.76
C VAL A 328 14.07 -34.21 18.32
N THR A 329 13.62 -35.19 17.53
CA THR A 329 12.62 -36.16 17.96
C THR A 329 13.24 -37.03 19.04
N SER A 330 12.99 -36.68 20.30
CA SER A 330 13.37 -37.52 21.44
C SER A 330 12.87 -38.94 21.19
N PRO A 331 13.74 -39.97 21.27
CA PRO A 331 13.32 -41.34 21.04
C PRO A 331 12.26 -41.71 22.09
N SER A 332 11.11 -42.23 21.63
CA SER A 332 10.05 -42.66 22.53
C SER A 332 10.56 -43.81 23.40
N SER A 333 10.70 -43.55 24.70
CA SER A 333 11.11 -44.55 25.68
C SER A 333 9.97 -45.54 25.92
N GLY A 334 9.86 -46.53 25.05
CA GLY A 334 8.84 -47.59 25.14
C GLY A 334 8.96 -48.39 26.44
N ARG A 335 7.83 -48.51 27.13
CA ARG A 335 7.50 -49.53 28.14
C ARG A 335 6.00 -49.81 28.05
#